data_AF-A0A821B696-F1
#
_entry.id   AF-A0A821B696-F1
#
_cell.length_a   1.000
_cell.length_b   1.000
_cell.length_c   1.000
_cell.angle_alpha   90.00
_cell.angle_beta   90.00
_cell.angle_gamma   90.00
#
_symmetry.space_group_name_H-M   'P 1'
#
loop_
_entity.id
_entity.type
_entity.pdbx_description
1 polymer ?
#
loop_
_entity_poly.entity_id
_entity_poly.type
_entity_poly.pdbx_seq_one_letter_code
_entity_poly.pdbx_strand_id
1 'polypeptide(L)'
;MATNPDPTTNLESTISTGLSITDNDLNDLIKIQGDLVRKLKADKAPSEQITEAVDKLKNLKKELTDRQAANGEESTAGGEKLLKTPRGTRDYHPDQMKIREQVFRIIIDCFKQHGAETIDTPVIELTSLLTEKYGEDSKLIYELKDQGGAEQLALRYDLTVPFARYIAQNRIATMKRYHIGKVYRRDNPKMNRGRYREFYQCDFDIAGDFDLMVPDSECIKIVVEILDKLDLGQYKIFVSIFSFL
;
A
#
# COMPACT_ATOMS: atom_id res chain seq x y z
N MET A 1 -7.62 61.08 14.16
CA MET A 1 -7.99 60.28 12.97
C MET A 1 -8.05 58.84 13.42
N ALA A 2 -9.22 58.22 13.30
CA ALA A 2 -9.63 57.02 14.02
C ALA A 2 -8.87 55.76 13.56
N THR A 3 -8.44 54.96 14.54
CA THR A 3 -7.86 53.63 14.36
C THR A 3 -8.97 52.60 14.10
N ASN A 4 -8.84 51.81 13.04
CA ASN A 4 -9.76 50.70 12.74
C ASN A 4 -9.74 49.67 13.89
N PRO A 5 -10.89 49.13 14.31
CA PRO A 5 -10.96 48.18 15.41
C PRO A 5 -10.47 46.78 15.00
N ASP A 6 -9.88 46.07 15.97
CA ASP A 6 -9.33 44.72 15.86
C ASP A 6 -10.46 43.68 15.71
N PRO A 7 -10.45 42.75 14.72
CA PRO A 7 -11.57 41.82 14.47
C PRO A 7 -11.92 40.89 15.64
N THR A 8 -11.01 40.74 16.60
CA THR A 8 -11.18 40.00 17.85
C THR A 8 -12.20 40.64 18.80
N THR A 9 -12.32 41.98 18.79
CA THR A 9 -13.25 42.69 19.69
C THR A 9 -14.73 42.50 19.34
N ASN A 10 -15.05 42.11 18.09
CA ASN A 10 -16.44 41.81 17.68
C ASN A 10 -16.90 40.38 18.03
N LEU A 11 -15.98 39.46 18.34
CA LEU A 11 -16.35 38.09 18.75
C LEU A 11 -16.70 38.00 20.24
N GLU A 12 -15.99 38.72 21.10
CA GLU A 12 -16.30 38.73 22.55
C GLU A 12 -17.64 39.41 22.86
N SER A 13 -18.05 40.42 22.07
CA SER A 13 -19.36 41.06 22.20
C SER A 13 -20.53 40.16 21.79
N THR A 14 -20.29 39.19 20.91
CA THR A 14 -21.34 38.29 20.37
C THR A 14 -21.70 37.17 21.37
N ILE A 15 -20.79 36.84 22.28
CA ILE A 15 -21.02 35.87 23.38
C ILE A 15 -22.07 36.40 24.39
N SER A 16 -22.29 37.72 24.45
CA SER A 16 -23.22 38.35 25.41
C SER A 16 -24.70 38.36 24.99
N THR A 17 -25.03 38.10 23.72
CA THR A 17 -26.37 38.41 23.17
C THR A 17 -27.27 37.21 22.87
N GLY A 18 -26.88 35.98 23.19
CA GLY A 18 -27.77 34.82 23.08
C GLY A 18 -28.24 34.49 21.65
N LEU A 19 -27.52 34.93 20.62
CA LEU A 19 -27.75 34.48 19.24
C LEU A 19 -27.11 33.10 19.03
N SER A 20 -27.83 32.18 18.39
CA SER A 20 -27.32 30.86 18.01
C SER A 20 -26.15 31.00 17.03
N ILE A 21 -24.97 30.53 17.42
CA ILE A 21 -23.77 30.43 16.56
C ILE A 21 -24.14 29.66 15.30
N THR A 22 -23.93 30.26 14.11
CA THR A 22 -24.21 29.59 12.84
C THR A 22 -23.08 28.62 12.47
N ASP A 23 -23.34 27.67 11.56
CA ASP A 23 -22.32 26.71 11.12
C ASP A 23 -21.14 27.39 10.38
N ASN A 24 -21.38 28.56 9.78
CA ASN A 24 -20.32 29.38 9.18
C ASN A 24 -19.40 29.98 10.26
N ASP A 25 -19.97 30.49 11.35
CA ASP A 25 -19.19 31.01 12.48
C ASP A 25 -18.32 29.91 13.12
N LEU A 26 -18.85 28.68 13.19
CA LEU A 26 -18.14 27.53 13.74
C LEU A 26 -16.97 27.08 12.84
N ASN A 27 -17.12 27.16 11.52
CA ASN A 27 -16.04 26.89 10.57
C ASN A 27 -14.90 27.92 10.68
N ASP A 28 -15.23 29.20 10.84
CA ASP A 28 -14.25 30.26 11.04
C ASP A 28 -13.49 30.09 12.36
N LEU A 29 -14.19 29.71 13.44
CA LEU A 29 -13.57 29.37 14.73
C LEU A 29 -12.61 28.18 14.63
N ILE A 30 -12.97 27.13 13.88
CA ILE A 30 -12.09 25.97 13.65
C ILE A 30 -10.81 26.38 12.92
N LYS A 31 -10.92 27.28 11.94
CA LYS A 31 -9.78 27.79 11.18
C LYS A 31 -8.85 28.61 12.07
N ILE A 32 -9.39 29.56 12.83
CA ILE A 32 -8.66 30.40 13.78
C ILE A 32 -7.94 29.53 14.82
N GLN A 33 -8.65 28.56 15.41
CA GLN A 33 -8.09 27.65 16.41
C GLN A 33 -7.01 26.73 15.80
N GLY A 34 -7.17 26.31 14.54
CA GLY A 34 -6.17 25.55 13.80
C GLY A 34 -4.87 26.33 13.57
N ASP A 35 -4.98 27.61 13.23
CA ASP A 35 -3.83 28.51 13.06
C ASP A 35 -3.12 28.79 14.39
N LEU A 36 -3.86 28.93 15.48
CA LEU A 36 -3.31 29.05 16.83
C LEU A 36 -2.48 27.82 17.22
N VAL A 37 -2.99 26.60 16.97
CA VAL A 37 -2.25 25.35 17.25
C VAL A 37 -0.95 25.28 16.43
N ARG A 38 -0.96 25.70 15.17
CA ARG A 38 0.25 25.74 14.33
C ARG A 38 1.27 26.73 14.87
N LYS A 39 0.81 27.92 15.29
CA LYS A 39 1.65 28.96 15.87
C LYS A 39 2.29 28.50 17.18
N LEU A 40 1.51 27.94 18.12
CA LEU A 40 2.01 27.43 19.40
C LEU A 40 3.05 26.30 19.22
N LYS A 41 2.89 25.44 18.21
CA LYS A 41 3.87 24.40 17.87
C LYS A 41 5.15 24.98 17.25
N ALA A 42 5.03 26.00 16.41
CA ALA A 42 6.18 26.68 15.81
C ALA A 42 6.99 27.44 16.88
N ASP A 43 6.30 28.11 17.80
CA ASP A 43 6.89 28.91 18.88
C ASP A 43 7.42 28.06 20.05
N LYS A 44 7.29 26.72 19.97
CA LYS A 44 7.66 25.76 21.04
C LYS A 44 7.06 26.14 22.40
N ALA A 45 5.80 26.56 22.40
CA ALA A 45 5.06 26.89 23.60
C ALA A 45 4.97 25.68 24.57
N PRO A 46 4.68 25.91 25.86
CA PRO A 46 4.51 24.83 26.84
C PRO A 46 3.55 23.74 26.35
N SER A 47 3.89 22.48 26.59
CA SER A 47 3.12 21.32 26.12
C SER A 47 1.66 21.32 26.59
N GLU A 48 1.41 21.89 27.76
CA GLU A 48 0.08 22.06 28.35
C GLU A 48 -0.80 22.98 27.50
N GLN A 49 -0.25 24.12 27.03
CA GLN A 49 -0.96 25.07 26.17
C GLN A 49 -1.25 24.50 24.77
N ILE A 50 -0.32 23.71 24.22
CA ILE A 50 -0.52 23.02 22.94
C ILE A 50 -1.63 21.97 23.07
N THR A 51 -1.64 21.23 24.18
CA THR A 51 -2.64 20.18 24.43
C THR A 51 -4.03 20.78 24.59
N GLU A 52 -4.15 21.83 25.39
CA GLU A 52 -5.42 22.55 25.58
C GLU A 52 -5.95 23.13 24.25
N ALA A 53 -5.07 23.73 23.45
CA ALA A 53 -5.46 24.29 22.15
C ALA A 53 -5.90 23.21 21.15
N VAL A 54 -5.26 22.03 21.18
CA VAL A 54 -5.63 20.88 20.35
C VAL A 54 -6.97 20.28 20.81
N ASP A 55 -7.23 20.20 22.11
CA ASP A 55 -8.48 19.66 22.63
C ASP A 55 -9.66 20.59 22.37
N LYS A 56 -9.46 21.91 22.48
CA LYS A 56 -10.42 22.92 21.98
C LYS A 56 -10.72 22.74 20.50
N LEU A 57 -9.71 22.51 19.66
CA LEU A 57 -9.90 22.25 18.23
C LEU A 57 -10.69 20.95 17.96
N LYS A 58 -10.46 19.88 18.73
CA LYS A 58 -11.22 18.63 18.60
C LYS A 58 -12.68 18.82 19.00
N ASN A 59 -12.94 19.56 20.07
CA ASN A 59 -14.29 19.81 20.56
C ASN A 59 -15.10 20.64 19.55
N LEU A 60 -14.52 21.70 18.97
CA LEU A 60 -15.18 22.49 17.93
C LEU A 60 -15.53 21.65 16.68
N LYS A 61 -14.63 20.75 16.26
CA LYS A 61 -14.91 19.84 15.14
C LYS A 61 -15.99 18.82 15.47
N LYS A 62 -16.00 18.31 16.70
CA LYS A 62 -17.03 17.38 17.17
C LYS A 62 -18.39 18.09 17.22
N GLU A 63 -18.46 19.29 17.75
CA GLU A 63 -19.68 20.09 17.81
C GLU A 63 -20.24 20.39 16.42
N LEU A 64 -19.38 20.70 15.44
CA LEU A 64 -19.81 20.87 14.04
C LEU A 64 -20.39 19.57 13.47
N THR A 65 -19.74 18.44 13.74
CA THR A 65 -20.19 17.12 13.27
C THR A 65 -21.52 16.72 13.90
N ASP A 66 -21.69 16.98 15.20
CA ASP A 66 -22.91 16.67 15.95
C ASP A 66 -24.09 17.57 15.49
N ARG A 67 -23.84 18.84 15.18
CA ARG A 67 -24.84 19.78 14.63
C ARG A 67 -25.27 19.40 13.21
N GLN A 68 -24.31 19.03 12.35
CA GLN A 68 -24.60 18.55 11.00
C GLN A 68 -25.40 17.23 11.01
N ALA A 69 -25.18 16.36 11.98
CA ALA A 69 -25.96 15.14 12.16
C ALA A 69 -27.41 15.39 12.65
N ALA A 70 -27.65 16.47 13.41
CA ALA A 70 -28.97 16.81 13.96
C ALA A 70 -29.91 17.49 12.97
N ASN A 71 -29.38 18.22 11.97
CA ASN A 71 -30.18 19.00 11.03
C ASN A 71 -30.75 18.21 9.83
N GLY A 72 -30.54 16.89 9.76
CA GLY A 72 -31.13 16.06 8.71
C GLY A 72 -30.67 16.42 7.29
N GLU A 73 -29.68 17.31 7.16
CA GLU A 73 -28.90 17.45 5.95
C GLU A 73 -28.10 16.16 5.84
N GLU A 74 -28.62 15.23 5.04
CA GLU A 74 -27.79 14.23 4.38
C GLU A 74 -26.57 14.98 3.89
N SER A 75 -25.42 14.64 4.47
CA SER A 75 -24.20 15.32 4.13
C SER A 75 -24.06 15.23 2.61
N THR A 76 -24.26 16.35 1.92
CA THR A 76 -23.43 16.69 0.79
C THR A 76 -22.04 17.00 1.35
N ALA A 77 -21.46 16.01 2.04
CA ALA A 77 -20.04 15.80 2.08
C ALA A 77 -19.63 15.43 0.65
N GLY A 78 -19.77 16.40 -0.26
CA GLY A 78 -18.72 16.69 -1.22
C GLY A 78 -17.49 17.18 -0.47
N GLY A 79 -17.05 16.47 0.59
CA GLY A 79 -15.64 16.36 0.83
C GLY A 79 -15.11 15.80 -0.46
N GLU A 80 -14.45 16.65 -1.23
CA GLU A 80 -13.91 16.38 -2.56
C GLU A 80 -13.49 14.91 -2.58
N LYS A 81 -14.25 14.08 -3.31
CA LYS A 81 -14.10 12.62 -3.25
C LYS A 81 -12.62 12.35 -3.44
N LEU A 82 -11.95 11.83 -2.42
CA LEU A 82 -10.50 11.79 -2.42
C LEU A 82 -10.03 10.81 -3.51
N LEU A 83 -9.79 11.34 -4.72
CA LEU A 83 -9.37 10.60 -5.89
C LEU A 83 -7.88 10.31 -5.74
N LYS A 84 -7.56 9.23 -5.03
CA LYS A 84 -6.20 8.74 -4.89
C LYS A 84 -6.16 7.22 -4.91
N THR A 85 -5.06 6.68 -5.41
CA THR A 85 -4.76 5.27 -5.25
C THR A 85 -4.48 4.95 -3.76
N PRO A 86 -4.73 3.69 -3.33
CA PRO A 86 -4.29 3.24 -2.02
C PRO A 86 -2.81 3.53 -1.76
N ARG A 87 -2.46 3.79 -0.49
CA ARG A 87 -1.07 4.08 -0.12
C ARG A 87 -0.17 2.91 -0.54
N GLY A 88 0.90 3.22 -1.29
CA GLY A 88 1.87 2.24 -1.77
C GLY A 88 1.46 1.52 -3.05
N THR A 89 0.39 1.94 -3.72
CA THR A 89 0.01 1.49 -5.06
C THR A 89 0.02 2.67 -6.04
N ARG A 90 0.05 2.37 -7.35
CA ARG A 90 0.07 3.38 -8.41
C ARG A 90 -0.59 2.85 -9.69
N ASP A 91 -1.12 3.77 -10.47
CA ASP A 91 -1.50 3.49 -11.85
C ASP A 91 -0.27 3.46 -12.75
N TYR A 92 -0.40 2.78 -13.89
CA TYR A 92 0.63 2.75 -14.93
C TYR A 92 0.10 3.46 -16.16
N HIS A 93 0.74 4.56 -16.53
CA HIS A 93 0.37 5.34 -17.70
C HIS A 93 0.76 4.63 -19.01
N PRO A 94 0.18 5.00 -20.16
CA PRO A 94 0.45 4.32 -21.44
C PRO A 94 1.94 4.16 -21.76
N ASP A 95 2.77 5.17 -21.52
CA ASP A 95 4.21 5.07 -21.80
C ASP A 95 4.94 4.11 -20.87
N GLN A 96 4.52 4.03 -19.60
CA GLN A 96 5.05 3.04 -18.66
C GLN A 96 4.60 1.62 -19.03
N MET A 97 3.37 1.48 -19.55
CA MET A 97 2.85 0.20 -20.03
C MET A 97 3.61 -0.30 -21.26
N LYS A 98 3.94 0.58 -22.22
CA LYS A 98 4.78 0.22 -23.38
C LYS A 98 6.12 -0.39 -22.94
N ILE A 99 6.79 0.26 -21.98
CA ILE A 99 8.07 -0.24 -21.43
C ILE A 99 7.87 -1.58 -20.73
N ARG A 100 6.82 -1.71 -19.90
CA ARG A 100 6.50 -2.97 -19.22
C ARG A 100 6.26 -4.11 -20.22
N GLU A 101 5.47 -3.88 -21.25
CA GLU A 101 5.14 -4.90 -22.24
C GLU A 101 6.39 -5.36 -22.99
N GLN A 102 7.29 -4.44 -23.34
CA GLN A 102 8.57 -4.78 -23.94
C GLN A 102 9.45 -5.63 -23.02
N VAL A 103 9.57 -5.24 -21.74
CA VAL A 103 10.34 -6.00 -20.74
C VAL A 103 9.73 -7.38 -20.51
N PHE A 104 8.41 -7.47 -20.35
CA PHE A 104 7.72 -8.75 -20.16
C PHE A 104 7.87 -9.65 -21.37
N ARG A 105 7.83 -9.14 -22.60
CA ARG A 105 8.07 -9.94 -23.80
C ARG A 105 9.45 -10.60 -23.75
N ILE A 106 10.50 -9.85 -23.45
CA ILE A 106 11.88 -10.38 -23.36
C ILE A 106 11.97 -11.50 -22.30
N ILE A 107 11.38 -11.27 -21.13
CA ILE A 107 11.37 -12.23 -20.03
C ILE A 107 10.59 -13.50 -20.41
N ILE A 108 9.37 -13.34 -20.94
CA ILE A 108 8.50 -14.45 -21.34
C ILE A 108 9.14 -15.27 -22.46
N ASP A 109 9.73 -14.62 -23.46
CA ASP A 109 10.40 -15.31 -24.56
C ASP A 109 11.57 -16.16 -24.05
N CYS A 110 12.34 -15.64 -23.08
CA CYS A 110 13.39 -16.42 -22.41
C CYS A 110 12.83 -17.61 -21.63
N PHE A 111 11.78 -17.42 -20.83
CA PHE A 111 11.15 -18.52 -20.09
C PHE A 111 10.62 -19.62 -21.03
N LYS A 112 9.99 -19.23 -22.15
CA LYS A 112 9.48 -20.17 -23.16
C LYS A 112 10.60 -20.91 -23.90
N GLN A 113 11.71 -20.24 -24.19
CA GLN A 113 12.90 -20.87 -24.79
C GLN A 113 13.47 -21.99 -23.89
N HIS A 114 13.33 -21.85 -22.57
CA HIS A 114 13.71 -22.86 -21.59
C HIS A 114 12.63 -23.92 -21.33
N GLY A 115 11.52 -23.90 -22.08
CA GLY A 115 10.45 -24.90 -21.99
C GLY A 115 9.53 -24.72 -20.77
N ALA A 116 9.48 -23.53 -20.16
CA ALA A 116 8.53 -23.28 -19.08
C ALA A 116 7.12 -23.05 -19.60
N GLU A 117 6.16 -23.65 -18.90
CA GLU A 117 4.74 -23.42 -19.09
C GLU A 117 4.26 -22.28 -18.20
N THR A 118 3.15 -21.63 -18.58
CA THR A 118 2.57 -20.56 -17.77
C THR A 118 1.37 -21.08 -16.99
N ILE A 119 1.31 -20.67 -15.72
CA ILE A 119 0.13 -20.87 -14.87
C ILE A 119 -0.30 -19.52 -14.33
N ASP A 120 -1.55 -19.44 -13.88
CA ASP A 120 -2.01 -18.34 -13.04
C ASP A 120 -2.76 -18.89 -11.84
N THR A 121 -2.63 -18.21 -10.70
CA THR A 121 -3.29 -18.55 -9.45
C THR A 121 -4.16 -17.38 -9.00
N PRO A 122 -5.22 -17.63 -8.22
CA PRO A 122 -6.01 -16.56 -7.63
C PRO A 122 -5.12 -15.56 -6.87
N VAL A 123 -5.53 -14.29 -6.88
CA VAL A 123 -4.84 -13.25 -6.09
C VAL A 123 -5.07 -13.42 -4.59
N ILE A 124 -6.12 -14.16 -4.23
CA ILE A 124 -6.54 -14.46 -2.86
C ILE A 124 -6.22 -15.94 -2.58
N GLU A 125 -5.61 -16.20 -1.43
CA GLU A 125 -5.33 -17.53 -0.90
C GLU A 125 -5.93 -17.67 0.52
N LEU A 126 -6.03 -18.90 1.01
CA LEU A 126 -6.42 -19.14 2.41
C LEU A 126 -5.36 -18.54 3.35
N THR A 127 -5.78 -17.80 4.37
CA THR A 127 -4.85 -17.15 5.31
C THR A 127 -3.92 -18.17 5.98
N SER A 128 -4.44 -19.36 6.31
CA SER A 128 -3.65 -20.45 6.91
C SER A 128 -2.48 -20.92 6.04
N LEU A 129 -2.64 -20.89 4.72
CA LEU A 129 -1.58 -21.28 3.78
C LEU A 129 -0.40 -20.31 3.85
N LEU A 130 -0.68 -19.02 4.03
CA LEU A 130 0.33 -17.98 4.00
C LEU A 130 1.02 -17.83 5.37
N THR A 131 0.27 -17.87 6.48
CA THR A 131 0.83 -17.55 7.80
C THR A 131 1.87 -18.56 8.31
N GLU A 132 1.79 -19.83 7.91
CA GLU A 132 2.74 -20.87 8.33
C GLU A 132 4.15 -20.69 7.76
N LYS A 133 4.31 -19.97 6.64
CA LYS A 133 5.58 -19.93 5.88
C LYS A 133 6.47 -18.74 6.18
N TYR A 134 5.88 -17.61 6.60
CA TYR A 134 6.61 -16.33 6.63
C TYR A 134 7.05 -15.85 8.01
N GLY A 135 6.80 -16.61 9.09
CA GLY A 135 7.29 -16.26 10.43
C GLY A 135 6.92 -14.83 10.85
N GLU A 136 7.91 -13.97 11.13
CA GLU A 136 7.68 -12.57 11.49
C GLU A 136 7.06 -11.72 10.37
N ASP A 137 7.35 -12.06 9.11
CA ASP A 137 6.82 -11.36 7.92
C ASP A 137 5.33 -11.64 7.68
N SER A 138 4.74 -12.63 8.36
CA SER A 138 3.30 -12.90 8.30
C SER A 138 2.44 -11.68 8.67
N LYS A 139 2.96 -10.79 9.54
CA LYS A 139 2.30 -9.52 9.93
C LYS A 139 2.14 -8.55 8.77
N LEU A 140 2.87 -8.75 7.67
CA LEU A 140 2.84 -7.92 6.48
C LEU A 140 1.81 -8.40 5.44
N ILE A 141 1.02 -9.43 5.74
CA ILE A 141 0.00 -9.97 4.84
C ILE A 141 -1.27 -9.11 4.87
N TYR A 142 -1.87 -8.90 3.70
CA TYR A 142 -3.19 -8.26 3.56
C TYR A 142 -4.30 -9.28 3.75
N GLU A 143 -4.88 -9.31 4.95
CA GLU A 143 -6.09 -10.11 5.22
C GLU A 143 -7.33 -9.39 4.69
N LEU A 144 -8.28 -10.18 4.17
CA LEU A 144 -9.59 -9.70 3.74
C LEU A 144 -10.53 -9.62 4.95
N LYS A 145 -11.44 -8.66 4.91
CA LYS A 145 -12.49 -8.56 5.94
C LYS A 145 -13.40 -9.78 5.85
N ASP A 146 -13.69 -10.40 6.99
CA ASP A 146 -14.71 -11.44 7.10
C ASP A 146 -16.10 -10.88 6.73
N GLN A 147 -16.82 -11.63 5.88
CA GLN A 147 -18.16 -11.32 5.40
C GLN A 147 -19.19 -12.39 5.80
N GLY A 148 -18.92 -13.14 6.89
CA GLY A 148 -19.75 -14.26 7.35
C GLY A 148 -19.45 -15.57 6.61
N GLY A 149 -18.29 -15.65 5.97
CA GLY A 149 -17.81 -16.87 5.31
C GLY A 149 -17.11 -17.80 6.29
N ALA A 150 -17.03 -19.09 5.95
CA ALA A 150 -16.25 -20.05 6.74
C ALA A 150 -14.73 -19.90 6.52
N GLU A 151 -14.32 -19.22 5.45
CA GLU A 151 -12.93 -19.14 5.01
C GLU A 151 -12.31 -17.79 5.37
N GLN A 152 -11.14 -17.82 6.01
CA GLN A 152 -10.30 -16.66 6.21
C GLN A 152 -9.38 -16.51 5.01
N LEU A 153 -9.42 -15.35 4.38
CA LEU A 153 -8.79 -15.09 3.09
C LEU A 153 -7.75 -13.97 3.21
N ALA A 154 -6.68 -14.08 2.42
CA ALA A 154 -5.63 -13.08 2.35
C ALA A 154 -5.07 -12.93 0.92
N LEU A 155 -4.53 -11.76 0.59
CA LEU A 155 -3.83 -11.55 -0.67
C LEU A 155 -2.47 -12.25 -0.65
N ARG A 156 -2.09 -12.85 -1.80
CA ARG A 156 -0.80 -13.53 -1.96
C ARG A 156 0.41 -12.60 -1.70
N TYR A 157 1.34 -13.08 -0.88
CA TYR A 157 2.57 -12.35 -0.49
C TYR A 157 3.71 -12.51 -1.50
N ASP A 158 3.77 -13.66 -2.16
CA ASP A 158 4.63 -14.00 -3.30
C ASP A 158 3.89 -14.93 -4.29
N LEU A 159 4.59 -15.44 -5.30
CA LEU A 159 4.07 -16.44 -6.25
C LEU A 159 4.51 -17.88 -5.93
N THR A 160 5.51 -18.07 -5.07
CA THR A 160 6.09 -19.37 -4.71
C THR A 160 5.17 -20.20 -3.82
N VAL A 161 4.54 -19.61 -2.79
CA VAL A 161 3.59 -20.34 -1.92
C VAL A 161 2.32 -20.76 -2.68
N PRO A 162 1.69 -19.88 -3.49
CA PRO A 162 0.62 -20.30 -4.41
C PRO A 162 1.03 -21.43 -5.35
N PHE A 163 2.27 -21.42 -5.84
CA PHE A 163 2.81 -22.50 -6.68
C PHE A 163 2.94 -23.82 -5.91
N ALA A 164 3.47 -23.81 -4.70
CA ALA A 164 3.56 -25.01 -3.86
C ALA A 164 2.17 -25.61 -3.59
N ARG A 165 1.16 -24.77 -3.28
CA ARG A 165 -0.24 -25.23 -3.17
C ARG A 165 -0.72 -25.83 -4.48
N TYR A 166 -0.49 -25.16 -5.60
CA TYR A 166 -0.93 -25.64 -6.92
C TYR A 166 -0.36 -27.03 -7.26
N ILE A 167 0.94 -27.23 -7.03
CA ILE A 167 1.62 -28.53 -7.22
C ILE A 167 0.99 -29.60 -6.33
N ALA A 168 0.84 -29.31 -5.03
CA ALA A 168 0.30 -30.27 -4.06
C ALA A 168 -1.17 -30.64 -4.34
N GLN A 169 -2.01 -29.65 -4.65
CA GLN A 169 -3.43 -29.83 -4.93
C GLN A 169 -3.66 -30.68 -6.18
N ASN A 170 -2.85 -30.48 -7.21
CA ASN A 170 -2.97 -31.22 -8.48
C ASN A 170 -2.12 -32.48 -8.54
N ARG A 171 -1.34 -32.79 -7.48
CA ARG A 171 -0.45 -33.96 -7.40
C ARG A 171 0.55 -34.02 -8.55
N ILE A 172 1.11 -32.87 -8.91
CA ILE A 172 2.08 -32.74 -10.00
C ILE A 172 3.46 -33.11 -9.45
N ALA A 173 4.12 -34.10 -10.06
CA ALA A 173 5.44 -34.55 -9.61
C ALA A 173 6.56 -33.66 -10.15
N THR A 174 6.48 -33.26 -11.41
CA THR A 174 7.49 -32.45 -12.08
C THR A 174 6.84 -31.34 -12.89
N MET A 175 7.40 -30.14 -12.83
CA MET A 175 6.93 -28.99 -13.59
C MET A 175 8.03 -27.94 -13.72
N LYS A 176 8.17 -27.39 -14.92
CA LYS A 176 8.92 -26.16 -15.17
C LYS A 176 7.92 -25.09 -15.54
N ARG A 177 7.82 -24.03 -14.74
CA ARG A 177 6.82 -22.99 -14.94
C ARG A 177 7.38 -21.60 -14.81
N TYR A 178 6.71 -20.65 -15.44
CA TYR A 178 6.84 -19.24 -15.12
C TYR A 178 5.49 -18.64 -14.71
N HIS A 179 5.54 -17.67 -13.80
CA HIS A 179 4.37 -16.90 -13.36
C HIS A 179 4.75 -15.43 -13.23
N ILE A 180 4.05 -14.57 -13.96
CA ILE A 180 4.20 -13.12 -13.87
C ILE A 180 2.93 -12.56 -13.27
N GLY A 181 3.03 -12.01 -12.07
CA GLY A 181 1.86 -11.61 -11.31
C GLY A 181 2.16 -10.49 -10.31
N LYS A 182 1.14 -9.71 -9.99
CA LYS A 182 1.20 -8.77 -8.88
C LYS A 182 1.15 -9.51 -7.54
N VAL A 183 1.90 -9.02 -6.56
CA VAL A 183 1.92 -9.49 -5.17
C VAL A 183 1.78 -8.32 -4.20
N TYR A 184 1.34 -8.63 -2.99
CA TYR A 184 0.86 -7.64 -2.03
C TYR A 184 1.56 -7.78 -0.70
N ARG A 185 2.28 -6.73 -0.29
CA ARG A 185 3.00 -6.69 0.99
C ARG A 185 2.67 -5.42 1.73
N ARG A 186 2.21 -5.48 2.97
CA ARG A 186 1.88 -4.32 3.85
C ARG A 186 3.12 -3.60 4.37
N ASP A 187 4.13 -3.53 3.54
CA ASP A 187 5.38 -2.90 3.87
C ASP A 187 5.19 -1.40 4.14
N ASN A 188 6.16 -0.79 4.83
CA ASN A 188 6.26 0.66 4.96
C ASN A 188 6.80 1.23 3.65
N PRO A 189 5.93 1.84 2.81
CA PRO A 189 6.30 2.19 1.45
C PRO A 189 7.32 3.34 1.48
N LYS A 190 8.42 3.15 0.76
CA LYS A 190 9.45 4.18 0.52
C LYS A 190 9.42 4.48 -0.96
N MET A 191 8.53 5.39 -1.37
CA MET A 191 8.23 5.66 -2.77
C MET A 191 9.48 6.04 -3.58
N ASN A 192 10.34 6.88 -2.99
CA ASN A 192 11.59 7.34 -3.60
C ASN A 192 12.65 6.22 -3.72
N ARG A 193 12.42 5.05 -3.11
CA ARG A 193 13.30 3.89 -3.15
C ARG A 193 12.65 2.67 -3.82
N GLY A 194 11.53 2.86 -4.52
CA GLY A 194 10.86 1.78 -5.26
C GLY A 194 10.19 0.72 -4.39
N ARG A 195 9.99 0.98 -3.08
CA ARG A 195 9.35 0.04 -2.15
C ARG A 195 7.85 0.30 -2.11
N TYR A 196 7.09 -0.49 -2.86
CA TYR A 196 5.64 -0.41 -3.00
C TYR A 196 4.94 -1.51 -2.20
N ARG A 197 3.62 -1.38 -2.03
CA ARG A 197 2.74 -2.39 -1.42
C ARG A 197 2.12 -3.33 -2.44
N GLU A 198 2.05 -2.90 -3.69
CA GLU A 198 1.69 -3.70 -4.86
C GLU A 198 2.81 -3.59 -5.90
N PHE A 199 3.37 -4.71 -6.32
CA PHE A 199 4.39 -4.76 -7.37
C PHE A 199 4.38 -6.11 -8.08
N TYR A 200 5.02 -6.18 -9.25
CA TYR A 200 5.12 -7.42 -10.02
C TYR A 200 6.29 -8.27 -9.54
N GLN A 201 6.04 -9.58 -9.47
CA GLN A 201 7.08 -10.62 -9.48
C GLN A 201 7.04 -11.34 -10.83
N CYS A 202 8.19 -11.85 -11.25
CA CYS A 202 8.40 -12.60 -12.48
C CYS A 202 9.19 -13.86 -12.10
N ASP A 203 8.46 -14.89 -11.71
CA ASP A 203 9.04 -16.08 -11.11
C ASP A 203 9.17 -17.18 -12.17
N PHE A 204 10.28 -17.91 -12.09
CA PHE A 204 10.54 -19.12 -12.86
C PHE A 204 11.00 -20.20 -11.88
N ASP A 205 10.37 -21.36 -11.95
CA ASP A 205 10.60 -22.43 -10.99
C ASP A 205 10.67 -23.78 -11.71
N ILE A 206 11.58 -24.63 -11.24
CA ILE A 206 11.70 -26.02 -11.64
C ILE A 206 11.42 -26.87 -10.41
N ALA A 207 10.31 -27.60 -10.42
CA ALA A 207 9.92 -28.54 -9.39
C ALA A 207 10.06 -29.96 -9.92
N GLY A 208 10.61 -30.86 -9.09
CA GLY A 208 10.80 -32.27 -9.43
C GLY A 208 12.14 -32.82 -8.97
N ASP A 209 12.31 -34.12 -9.14
CA ASP A 209 13.57 -34.82 -8.87
C ASP A 209 14.44 -34.82 -10.13
N PHE A 210 15.63 -34.24 -10.02
CA PHE A 210 16.60 -34.11 -11.10
C PHE A 210 18.02 -34.39 -10.60
N ASP A 211 18.95 -34.56 -11.53
CA ASP A 211 20.37 -34.65 -11.20
C ASP A 211 20.86 -33.35 -10.52
N LEU A 212 21.78 -33.55 -9.58
CA LEU A 212 22.28 -32.50 -8.70
C LEU A 212 22.80 -31.29 -9.50
N MET A 213 22.37 -30.09 -9.09
CA MET A 213 22.72 -28.78 -9.67
C MET A 213 22.29 -28.53 -11.11
N VAL A 214 21.67 -29.49 -11.81
CA VAL A 214 21.26 -29.27 -13.21
C VAL A 214 20.19 -28.16 -13.29
N PRO A 215 19.05 -28.22 -12.57
CA PRO A 215 18.06 -27.14 -12.56
C PRO A 215 18.61 -25.83 -12.00
N ASP A 216 19.42 -25.90 -10.95
CA ASP A 216 20.01 -24.73 -10.29
C ASP A 216 20.88 -23.92 -11.25
N SER A 217 21.71 -24.61 -12.05
CA SER A 217 22.54 -23.98 -13.07
C SER A 217 21.70 -23.36 -14.21
N GLU A 218 20.57 -23.99 -14.57
CA GLU A 218 19.64 -23.47 -15.55
C GLU A 218 18.98 -22.17 -15.07
N CYS A 219 18.58 -22.09 -13.79
CA CYS A 219 18.04 -20.86 -13.21
C CYS A 219 19.02 -19.69 -13.32
N ILE A 220 20.31 -19.90 -13.03
CA ILE A 220 21.35 -18.87 -13.18
C ILE A 220 21.49 -18.48 -14.66
N LYS A 221 21.50 -19.45 -15.56
CA LYS A 221 21.58 -19.21 -17.01
C LYS A 221 20.42 -18.36 -17.52
N ILE A 222 19.20 -18.61 -17.07
CA ILE A 222 18.01 -17.82 -17.44
C ILE A 222 18.15 -16.37 -16.96
N VAL A 223 18.62 -16.16 -15.73
CA VAL A 223 18.86 -14.80 -15.19
C VAL A 223 19.89 -14.05 -16.05
N VAL A 224 21.00 -14.71 -16.39
CA VAL A 224 22.04 -14.14 -17.28
C VAL A 224 21.45 -13.75 -18.63
N GLU A 225 20.72 -14.65 -19.28
CA GLU A 225 20.13 -14.37 -20.60
C GLU A 225 19.12 -13.22 -20.58
N ILE A 226 18.28 -13.14 -19.55
CA ILE A 226 17.32 -12.05 -19.39
C ILE A 226 18.06 -10.73 -19.22
N LEU A 227 19.06 -10.68 -18.32
CA LEU A 227 19.80 -9.45 -18.04
C LEU A 227 20.61 -8.98 -19.26
N ASP A 228 21.22 -9.91 -20.01
CA ASP A 228 21.94 -9.60 -21.26
C ASP A 228 20.99 -9.05 -22.32
N LYS A 229 19.80 -9.65 -22.49
CA LYS A 229 18.79 -9.20 -23.47
C LYS A 229 18.14 -7.87 -23.09
N LEU A 230 18.05 -7.55 -21.80
CA LEU A 230 17.51 -6.27 -21.33
C LEU A 230 18.50 -5.10 -21.49
N ASP A 231 19.79 -5.38 -21.68
CA ASP A 231 20.86 -4.40 -21.91
C ASP A 231 20.84 -3.22 -20.91
N LEU A 232 20.85 -3.56 -19.62
CA LEU A 232 20.79 -2.57 -18.51
C LEU A 232 22.17 -2.18 -17.96
N GLY A 233 23.24 -2.54 -18.67
CA GLY A 233 24.63 -2.37 -18.24
C GLY A 233 25.19 -3.57 -17.47
N GLN A 234 26.34 -3.37 -16.84
CA GLN A 234 27.06 -4.44 -16.15
C GLN A 234 26.34 -4.90 -14.87
N TYR A 235 26.30 -6.21 -14.65
CA TYR A 235 25.72 -6.82 -13.45
C TYR A 235 26.67 -7.87 -12.83
N LYS A 236 26.38 -8.25 -11.59
CA LYS A 236 27.04 -9.33 -10.86
C LYS A 236 25.99 -10.21 -10.20
N ILE A 237 26.15 -11.52 -10.29
CA ILE A 237 25.29 -12.50 -9.61
C ILE A 237 26.06 -13.07 -8.42
N PHE A 238 25.53 -12.86 -7.22
CA PHE A 238 26.06 -13.45 -5.99
C PHE A 238 25.37 -14.79 -5.74
N VAL A 239 26.15 -15.84 -5.48
CA VAL A 239 25.65 -17.20 -5.22
C VAL A 239 26.13 -17.62 -3.84
N SER A 240 25.22 -18.14 -3.02
CA SER A 240 25.49 -18.67 -1.68
C SER A 240 24.61 -19.88 -1.42
N ILE A 241 25.08 -20.81 -0.59
CA ILE A 241 24.34 -22.02 -0.22
C ILE A 241 24.04 -21.96 1.28
N PHE A 242 22.76 -22.15 1.64
CA PHE A 242 22.29 -22.02 3.02
C PHE A 242 22.93 -23.01 3.99
N SER A 243 23.31 -24.21 3.54
CA SER A 243 23.96 -25.21 4.39
C SER A 243 25.36 -24.83 4.91
N PHE A 244 25.96 -23.74 4.41
CA PHE A 244 27.30 -23.27 4.77
C PHE A 244 27.28 -21.94 5.56
N LEU A 245 26.10 -21.48 5.99
CA LEU A 245 25.88 -20.30 6.84
C LEU A 245 25.30 -20.71 8.18
#